data_AF-M2AB31-F1
#
_entry.id   AF-M2AB31-F1
#
_cell.length_a   1.000
_cell.length_b   1.000
_cell.length_c   1.000
_cell.angle_alpha   90.00
_cell.angle_beta   90.00
_cell.angle_gamma   90.00
#
_symmetry.space_group_name_H-M   'P 1'
#
loop_
_entity.id
_entity.type
_entity.pdbx_description
1 polymer ?
#
loop_
_entity_poly.entity_id
_entity_poly.type
_entity_poly.pdbx_seq_one_letter_code
_entity_poly.pdbx_strand_id
1 'polypeptide(L)'
;MALAAAMLQPTFAHSAPVSAKSESATIQSGQVDPPTKLHEQLCEVNPNWAAILGSGAFDLASEDVVGEVKLLQKHFELVVERLGNAKVDDLNASQVKQRLANIQRLREYAAGGVFPQNIFVPGRRPVFIDPWGTHCAVGHLIATSGHPGLARRINQEHQLDELGVITTDGLKEWQLASGLRIEELALIQPHYQFRFSSQTIQYPSEIESLILGDSSALLEALEKGEVQVESRCGGKTLLHFAAAAGDLKLVKRLVEMGADLQAVSTLGCDEDEIAQGGKHSRFEVRWDGSTRVTSANHYLSKGRVYESVRGSFVADVLQDFYGGMDGKNALEYATADPRPSKHGVSKHAYYGKRLPFGNSDKESNPLDEVKNGRAEVAKWLREQGLN
;
A
#
# COMPACT_ATOMS: atom_id res chain seq x y z
N MET A 1 49.00 41.71 34.35
CA MET A 1 48.09 40.75 33.68
C MET A 1 48.54 40.72 32.21
N ALA A 2 49.26 39.69 31.77
CA ALA A 2 48.73 38.41 31.28
C ALA A 2 48.08 38.56 29.88
N LEU A 3 48.38 37.73 28.86
CA LEU A 3 49.44 36.72 28.68
C LEU A 3 49.58 36.46 27.15
N ALA A 4 50.78 36.18 26.65
CA ALA A 4 50.99 35.63 25.30
C ALA A 4 50.78 34.07 25.34
N ALA A 5 50.79 33.27 24.26
CA ALA A 5 51.22 33.50 22.88
C ALA A 5 50.60 32.46 21.91
N ALA A 6 50.61 32.81 20.62
CA ALA A 6 51.12 32.05 19.46
C ALA A 6 50.67 30.59 19.12
N MET A 7 50.51 30.36 17.81
CA MET A 7 50.94 29.14 17.08
C MET A 7 51.42 29.56 15.68
N LEU A 8 52.51 28.96 15.18
CA LEU A 8 53.19 29.36 13.94
C LEU A 8 52.80 28.50 12.72
N GLN A 9 52.90 29.07 11.52
CA GLN A 9 53.10 28.33 10.26
C GLN A 9 54.59 28.07 10.01
N PRO A 10 54.97 26.90 9.45
CA PRO A 10 55.79 26.84 8.22
C PRO A 10 55.50 25.60 7.34
N THR A 11 55.91 25.42 6.08
CA THR A 11 56.34 26.28 4.93
C THR A 11 56.32 25.40 3.67
N PHE A 12 56.13 25.97 2.46
CA PHE A 12 56.39 25.26 1.18
C PHE A 12 57.86 25.44 0.74
N ALA A 13 58.47 24.39 0.15
CA ALA A 13 59.67 24.50 -0.68
C ALA A 13 59.74 23.35 -1.72
N HIS A 14 60.33 23.63 -2.90
CA HIS A 14 60.36 22.77 -4.08
C HIS A 14 61.50 21.73 -4.10
N SER A 15 61.34 20.65 -4.88
CA SER A 15 62.31 20.27 -5.93
C SER A 15 61.74 19.22 -6.90
N ALA A 16 62.31 19.16 -8.10
CA ALA A 16 61.98 18.24 -9.21
C ALA A 16 63.27 18.04 -10.06
N PRO A 17 63.26 17.26 -11.16
CA PRO A 17 62.77 15.89 -11.34
C PRO A 17 63.92 14.94 -11.80
N VAL A 18 63.71 13.62 -11.85
CA VAL A 18 64.61 12.67 -12.56
C VAL A 18 63.79 11.70 -13.41
N SER A 19 64.26 11.44 -14.63
CA SER A 19 63.58 10.61 -15.64
C SER A 19 64.23 9.23 -15.76
N ALA A 20 63.41 8.17 -15.87
CA ALA A 20 63.81 6.84 -16.30
C ALA A 20 62.68 6.19 -17.13
N LYS A 21 63.03 5.24 -18.00
CA LYS A 21 62.24 4.85 -19.18
C LYS A 21 61.16 3.80 -18.92
N SER A 22 60.23 3.78 -19.87
CA SER A 22 59.17 2.81 -20.13
C SER A 22 59.50 1.33 -19.91
N GLU A 23 58.52 0.59 -19.39
CA GLU A 23 58.09 -0.67 -19.98
C GLU A 23 56.56 -0.80 -19.88
N SER A 24 55.92 -1.25 -20.96
CA SER A 24 54.46 -1.15 -21.15
C SER A 24 53.76 -2.45 -20.78
N ALA A 25 52.90 -2.43 -19.76
CA ALA A 25 51.94 -3.49 -19.47
C ALA A 25 50.53 -2.91 -19.51
N THR A 26 49.84 -3.04 -20.65
CA THR A 26 48.47 -2.56 -20.84
C THR A 26 47.49 -3.43 -20.06
N ILE A 27 47.13 -3.01 -18.84
CA ILE A 27 45.91 -3.48 -18.20
C ILE A 27 44.75 -2.74 -18.86
N GLN A 28 43.96 -3.44 -19.66
CA GLN A 28 42.71 -2.91 -20.20
C GLN A 28 41.74 -2.71 -19.04
N SER A 29 41.48 -1.45 -18.67
CA SER A 29 40.33 -1.09 -17.85
C SER A 29 39.07 -1.37 -18.66
N GLY A 30 38.35 -2.44 -18.33
CA GLY A 30 37.07 -2.75 -18.96
C GLY A 30 36.14 -1.55 -18.80
N GLN A 31 35.61 -1.04 -19.93
CA GLN A 31 34.57 -0.03 -19.89
C GLN A 31 33.34 -0.64 -19.23
N VAL A 32 32.93 -0.04 -18.11
CA VAL A 32 31.64 -0.31 -17.48
C VAL A 32 30.61 0.51 -18.27
N ASP A 33 29.74 -0.18 -19.00
CA ASP A 33 28.61 0.47 -19.68
C ASP A 33 27.69 1.16 -18.66
N PRO A 34 27.06 2.28 -19.03
CA PRO A 34 26.14 2.99 -18.14
C PRO A 34 24.92 2.09 -17.81
N PRO A 35 24.43 2.11 -16.56
CA PRO A 35 23.30 1.27 -16.15
C PRO A 35 22.05 1.59 -16.98
N THR A 36 21.29 0.56 -17.33
CA THR A 36 20.00 0.75 -18.02
C THR A 36 18.97 1.35 -17.05
N LYS A 37 17.99 2.08 -17.60
CA LYS A 37 16.88 2.68 -16.84
C LYS A 37 16.17 1.67 -15.92
N LEU A 38 16.01 0.42 -16.37
CA LEU A 38 15.40 -0.65 -15.58
C LEU A 38 16.32 -1.14 -14.44
N HIS A 39 17.65 -1.18 -14.64
CA HIS A 39 18.60 -1.50 -13.57
C HIS A 39 18.51 -0.49 -12.42
N GLU A 40 18.44 0.81 -12.74
CA GLU A 40 18.27 1.87 -11.73
C GLU A 40 16.94 1.68 -10.96
N GLN A 41 15.83 1.48 -11.67
CA GLN A 41 14.51 1.26 -11.07
C GLN A 41 14.45 -0.02 -10.19
N LEU A 42 15.14 -1.10 -10.57
CA LEU A 42 15.23 -2.31 -9.75
C LEU A 42 16.06 -2.08 -8.48
N CYS A 43 17.17 -1.35 -8.58
CA CYS A 43 17.99 -0.96 -7.42
C CYS A 43 17.23 -0.01 -6.46
N GLU A 44 16.39 0.88 -6.98
CA GLU A 44 15.47 1.68 -6.15
C GLU A 44 14.46 0.78 -5.41
N VAL A 45 13.83 -0.18 -6.10
CA VAL A 45 12.87 -1.12 -5.51
C VAL A 45 13.52 -2.00 -4.45
N ASN A 46 14.75 -2.45 -4.66
CA ASN A 46 15.50 -3.17 -3.63
C ASN A 46 17.01 -2.93 -3.80
N PRO A 47 17.67 -2.25 -2.84
CA PRO A 47 19.11 -1.95 -2.91
C PRO A 47 20.01 -3.18 -3.06
N ASN A 48 19.54 -4.37 -2.65
CA ASN A 48 20.29 -5.62 -2.80
C ASN A 48 20.57 -6.00 -4.27
N TRP A 49 19.81 -5.46 -5.23
CA TRP A 49 20.09 -5.68 -6.66
C TRP A 49 21.44 -5.11 -7.11
N ALA A 50 21.93 -4.02 -6.50
CA ALA A 50 23.21 -3.40 -6.88
C ALA A 50 24.40 -4.37 -6.70
N ALA A 51 24.36 -5.25 -5.71
CA ALA A 51 25.37 -6.28 -5.48
C ALA A 51 25.21 -7.53 -6.35
N ILE A 52 24.04 -7.71 -6.97
CA ILE A 52 23.66 -8.93 -7.71
C ILE A 52 23.79 -8.76 -9.23
N LEU A 53 23.40 -7.61 -9.77
CA LEU A 53 23.37 -7.36 -11.22
C LEU A 53 24.75 -6.98 -11.78
N GLY A 54 25.61 -6.35 -10.96
CA GLY A 54 26.79 -5.66 -11.46
C GLY A 54 26.42 -4.67 -12.58
N SER A 55 27.37 -4.36 -13.46
CA SER A 55 27.10 -3.51 -14.63
C SER A 55 26.70 -4.26 -15.89
N GLY A 56 26.45 -5.57 -15.83
CA GLY A 56 26.23 -6.36 -17.05
C GLY A 56 25.99 -7.85 -16.82
N ALA A 57 24.87 -8.20 -16.20
CA ALA A 57 24.45 -9.60 -16.01
C ALA A 57 23.10 -9.95 -16.66
N PHE A 58 22.34 -8.98 -17.16
CA PHE A 58 21.08 -9.21 -17.86
C PHE A 58 21.02 -8.34 -19.11
N ASP A 59 20.64 -8.94 -20.24
CA ASP A 59 20.29 -8.24 -21.47
C ASP A 59 18.89 -7.60 -21.28
N LEU A 60 18.84 -6.60 -20.39
CA LEU A 60 17.68 -5.76 -20.15
C LEU A 60 17.54 -4.77 -21.32
N ALA A 61 17.23 -5.31 -22.50
CA ALA A 61 16.69 -4.54 -23.61
C ALA A 61 15.56 -3.62 -23.08
N SER A 62 15.45 -2.43 -23.64
CA SER A 62 14.75 -1.28 -23.03
C SER A 62 13.22 -1.44 -22.92
N GLU A 63 12.75 -2.33 -22.05
CA GLU A 63 11.38 -2.40 -21.60
C GLU A 63 11.10 -1.19 -20.71
N ASP A 64 10.35 -0.22 -21.24
CA ASP A 64 9.74 0.83 -20.42
C ASP A 64 8.66 0.19 -19.52
N VAL A 65 9.06 -0.21 -18.31
CA VAL A 65 8.14 -0.77 -17.32
C VAL A 65 7.25 0.34 -16.74
N VAL A 66 6.08 0.52 -17.37
CA VAL A 66 5.13 1.57 -16.99
C VAL A 66 4.32 1.17 -15.74
N GLY A 67 4.69 1.75 -14.59
CA GLY A 67 3.91 1.76 -13.36
C GLY A 67 4.42 0.85 -12.24
N GLU A 68 4.22 1.29 -10.98
CA GLU A 68 4.76 0.65 -9.77
C GLU A 68 4.42 -0.85 -9.65
N VAL A 69 3.19 -1.26 -9.98
CA VAL A 69 2.77 -2.67 -9.93
C VAL A 69 3.56 -3.52 -10.93
N LYS A 70 3.73 -3.05 -12.18
CA LYS A 70 4.52 -3.77 -13.19
C LYS A 70 5.99 -3.84 -12.81
N LEU A 71 6.54 -2.78 -12.21
CA LEU A 71 7.92 -2.75 -11.73
C LEU A 71 8.14 -3.74 -10.58
N LEU A 72 7.22 -3.82 -9.63
CA LEU A 72 7.24 -4.81 -8.54
C LEU A 72 7.05 -6.24 -9.08
N GLN A 73 6.19 -6.44 -10.09
CA GLN A 73 6.05 -7.74 -10.78
C GLN A 73 7.35 -8.16 -11.46
N LYS A 74 8.01 -7.26 -12.21
CA LYS A 74 9.30 -7.55 -12.86
C LYS A 74 10.41 -7.83 -11.85
N HIS A 75 10.42 -7.10 -10.73
CA HIS A 75 11.27 -7.41 -9.59
C HIS A 75 11.06 -8.86 -9.12
N PHE A 76 9.81 -9.27 -8.83
CA PHE A 76 9.54 -10.64 -8.34
C PHE A 76 9.82 -11.73 -9.38
N GLU A 77 9.62 -11.47 -10.67
CA GLU A 77 9.99 -12.37 -11.77
C GLU A 77 11.49 -12.76 -11.69
N LEU A 78 12.36 -11.75 -11.62
CA LEU A 78 13.81 -11.91 -11.52
C LEU A 78 14.24 -12.55 -10.19
N VAL A 79 13.56 -12.23 -9.08
CA VAL A 79 13.80 -12.91 -7.79
C VAL A 79 13.45 -14.40 -7.91
N VAL A 80 12.28 -14.75 -8.44
CA VAL A 80 11.81 -16.14 -8.61
C VAL A 80 12.77 -16.95 -9.48
N GLU A 81 13.26 -16.37 -10.59
CA GLU A 81 14.27 -17.01 -11.44
C GLU A 81 15.55 -17.32 -10.65
N ARG A 82 16.08 -16.32 -9.93
CA ARG A 82 17.28 -16.46 -9.10
C ARG A 82 17.11 -17.52 -8.01
N LEU A 83 15.96 -17.57 -7.35
CA LEU A 83 15.66 -18.58 -6.33
C LEU A 83 15.60 -20.00 -6.92
N GLY A 84 15.10 -20.15 -8.15
CA GLY A 84 15.06 -21.42 -8.87
C GLY A 84 16.44 -21.93 -9.31
N ASN A 85 17.35 -21.02 -9.67
CA ASN A 85 18.70 -21.32 -10.13
C ASN A 85 19.76 -21.43 -9.01
N ALA A 86 19.39 -21.18 -7.75
CA ALA A 86 20.30 -21.23 -6.62
C ALA A 86 20.71 -22.66 -6.24
N LYS A 87 21.97 -22.83 -5.79
CA LYS A 87 22.44 -24.11 -5.23
C LYS A 87 21.81 -24.37 -3.84
N VAL A 88 21.41 -25.62 -3.64
CA VAL A 88 20.67 -26.10 -2.45
C VAL A 88 21.26 -27.38 -1.86
N ASP A 89 22.52 -27.69 -2.18
CA ASP A 89 23.22 -28.93 -1.79
C ASP A 89 23.37 -29.07 -0.26
N ASP A 90 23.25 -27.96 0.48
CA ASP A 90 23.26 -27.85 1.93
C ASP A 90 21.87 -27.99 2.60
N LEU A 91 20.79 -28.05 1.82
CA LEU A 91 19.43 -28.15 2.34
C LEU A 91 18.96 -29.61 2.48
N ASN A 92 18.28 -29.93 3.58
CA ASN A 92 17.63 -31.23 3.72
C ASN A 92 16.32 -31.33 2.90
N ALA A 93 15.82 -32.55 2.69
CA ALA A 93 14.63 -32.81 1.86
C ALA A 93 13.36 -32.04 2.31
N SER A 94 13.21 -31.75 3.60
CA SER A 94 12.09 -30.94 4.11
C SER A 94 12.26 -29.47 3.72
N GLN A 95 13.47 -28.91 3.88
CA GLN A 95 13.80 -27.54 3.48
C GLN A 95 13.66 -27.35 1.97
N VAL A 96 14.12 -28.30 1.15
CA VAL A 96 13.93 -28.25 -0.32
C VAL A 96 12.44 -28.23 -0.67
N LYS A 97 11.61 -29.05 -0.01
CA LYS A 97 10.15 -29.06 -0.21
C LYS A 97 9.52 -27.72 0.18
N GLN A 98 9.91 -27.12 1.31
CA GLN A 98 9.39 -25.80 1.73
C GLN A 98 9.86 -24.67 0.81
N ARG A 99 11.12 -24.71 0.34
CA ARG A 99 11.66 -23.76 -0.62
C ARG A 99 10.83 -23.72 -1.90
N LEU A 100 10.56 -24.88 -2.49
CA LEU A 100 9.73 -24.99 -3.71
C LEU A 100 8.31 -24.46 -3.49
N ALA A 101 7.69 -24.78 -2.34
CA ALA A 101 6.37 -24.27 -1.99
C ALA A 101 6.36 -22.73 -1.79
N ASN A 102 7.42 -22.16 -1.22
CA ASN A 102 7.55 -20.72 -1.02
C ASN A 102 7.84 -19.96 -2.33
N ILE A 103 8.66 -20.53 -3.23
CA ILE A 103 8.84 -19.97 -4.60
C ILE A 103 7.51 -19.96 -5.35
N GLN A 104 6.68 -21.00 -5.20
CA GLN A 104 5.36 -21.06 -5.83
C GLN A 104 4.39 -20.01 -5.26
N ARG A 105 4.29 -19.88 -3.94
CA ARG A 105 3.54 -18.78 -3.29
C ARG A 105 4.00 -17.40 -3.75
N LEU A 106 5.31 -17.20 -3.93
CA LEU A 106 5.86 -15.91 -4.40
C LEU A 106 5.42 -15.59 -5.84
N ARG A 107 5.35 -16.60 -6.73
CA ARG A 107 4.79 -16.43 -8.08
C ARG A 107 3.32 -16.03 -8.06
N GLU A 108 2.53 -16.70 -7.22
CA GLU A 108 1.08 -16.42 -7.06
C GLU A 108 0.85 -15.01 -6.51
N TYR A 109 1.61 -14.60 -5.48
CA TYR A 109 1.63 -13.26 -4.93
C TYR A 109 2.00 -12.19 -5.97
N ALA A 110 3.06 -12.44 -6.76
CA ALA A 110 3.49 -11.52 -7.83
C ALA A 110 2.42 -11.39 -8.93
N ALA A 111 1.85 -12.51 -9.39
CA ALA A 111 0.80 -12.53 -10.39
C ALA A 111 -0.47 -11.79 -9.91
N GLY A 112 -0.82 -11.90 -8.62
CA GLY A 112 -1.94 -11.19 -8.02
C GLY A 112 -1.81 -9.66 -8.00
N GLY A 113 -0.59 -9.12 -7.96
CA GLY A 113 -0.34 -7.68 -8.08
C GLY A 113 -0.84 -6.80 -6.92
N VAL A 114 -1.32 -7.40 -5.83
CA VAL A 114 -1.82 -6.70 -4.64
C VAL A 114 -0.66 -6.55 -3.65
N PHE A 115 -0.04 -5.36 -3.65
CA PHE A 115 1.18 -5.08 -2.88
C PHE A 115 0.96 -3.99 -1.82
N PRO A 116 1.66 -4.06 -0.67
CA PRO A 116 1.64 -3.01 0.35
C PRO A 116 2.02 -1.64 -0.17
N GLN A 117 1.67 -0.61 0.60
CA GLN A 117 1.90 0.77 0.21
C GLN A 117 2.60 1.55 1.32
N ASN A 118 3.67 2.26 0.94
CA ASN A 118 4.31 3.22 1.82
C ASN A 118 3.48 4.51 1.89
N ILE A 119 2.70 4.63 2.97
CA ILE A 119 2.04 5.87 3.40
C ILE A 119 2.73 6.50 4.62
N PHE A 120 3.79 5.87 5.13
CA PHE A 120 4.37 6.18 6.43
C PHE A 120 5.47 7.23 6.32
N VAL A 121 6.43 7.05 5.40
CA VAL A 121 7.63 7.89 5.31
C VAL A 121 7.98 8.24 3.86
N PRO A 122 8.38 9.49 3.54
CA PRO A 122 8.86 9.86 2.20
C PRO A 122 9.98 8.94 1.66
N GLY A 123 9.99 8.75 0.33
CA GLY A 123 10.95 7.86 -0.36
C GLY A 123 10.46 6.42 -0.53
N ARG A 124 11.33 5.50 -0.93
CA ARG A 124 11.03 4.06 -0.92
C ARG A 124 11.35 3.47 0.46
N ARG A 125 10.45 2.68 1.04
CA ARG A 125 10.66 2.01 2.34
C ARG A 125 9.95 0.66 2.40
N PRO A 126 10.47 -0.35 3.11
CA PRO A 126 9.69 -1.56 3.38
C PRO A 126 8.43 -1.23 4.16
N VAL A 127 7.38 -2.02 3.92
CA VAL A 127 6.13 -2.01 4.70
C VAL A 127 5.75 -3.46 4.91
N PHE A 128 5.75 -3.94 6.15
CA PHE A 128 5.58 -5.38 6.43
C PHE A 128 4.12 -5.82 6.24
N ILE A 129 3.18 -5.12 6.86
CA ILE A 129 1.75 -5.13 6.53
C ILE A 129 1.26 -3.67 6.55
N ASP A 130 0.56 -3.26 5.49
CA ASP A 130 -0.06 -1.93 5.43
C ASP A 130 -1.36 -1.86 6.29
N PRO A 131 -1.97 -0.67 6.49
CA PRO A 131 -3.17 -0.56 7.31
C PRO A 131 -4.41 -1.28 6.76
N TRP A 132 -4.41 -1.64 5.48
CA TRP A 132 -5.48 -2.40 4.82
C TRP A 132 -5.33 -3.91 5.02
N GLY A 133 -4.19 -4.36 5.56
CA GLY A 133 -3.90 -5.78 5.78
C GLY A 133 -3.13 -6.43 4.63
N THR A 134 -2.71 -5.67 3.61
CA THR A 134 -1.85 -6.20 2.55
C THR A 134 -0.50 -6.53 3.15
N HIS A 135 -0.12 -7.81 3.10
CA HIS A 135 1.18 -8.27 3.55
C HIS A 135 2.23 -8.05 2.45
N CYS A 136 3.46 -7.72 2.80
CA CYS A 136 4.57 -7.80 1.86
C CYS A 136 4.83 -9.25 1.44
N ALA A 137 5.65 -9.46 0.41
CA ALA A 137 5.99 -10.80 -0.07
C ALA A 137 6.45 -11.72 1.08
N VAL A 138 7.34 -11.25 1.95
CA VAL A 138 7.82 -12.00 3.13
C VAL A 138 6.69 -12.29 4.12
N GLY A 139 5.89 -11.29 4.48
CA GLY A 139 4.75 -11.45 5.39
C GLY A 139 3.70 -12.42 4.82
N HIS A 140 3.47 -12.39 3.52
CA HIS A 140 2.59 -13.30 2.79
C HIS A 140 3.13 -14.74 2.83
N LEU A 141 4.42 -14.95 2.58
CA LEU A 141 5.06 -16.27 2.72
C LEU A 141 4.95 -16.81 4.15
N ILE A 142 5.16 -15.98 5.18
CA ILE A 142 5.00 -16.36 6.59
C ILE A 142 3.53 -16.75 6.88
N ALA A 143 2.57 -15.91 6.50
CA ALA A 143 1.15 -16.16 6.76
C ALA A 143 0.64 -17.43 6.05
N THR A 144 0.91 -17.57 4.74
CA THR A 144 0.41 -18.69 3.90
C THR A 144 1.22 -19.99 4.05
N SER A 145 2.36 -19.96 4.75
CA SER A 145 3.04 -21.17 5.26
C SER A 145 2.56 -21.60 6.66
N GLY A 146 1.46 -21.03 7.16
CA GLY A 146 0.80 -21.45 8.41
C GLY A 146 1.15 -20.61 9.64
N HIS A 147 1.85 -19.48 9.48
CA HIS A 147 2.32 -18.65 10.60
C HIS A 147 1.70 -17.22 10.64
N PRO A 148 0.39 -17.01 10.43
CA PRO A 148 -0.21 -15.67 10.39
C PRO A 148 -0.08 -14.91 11.72
N GLY A 149 0.07 -15.62 12.84
CA GLY A 149 0.39 -15.00 14.13
C GLY A 149 1.80 -14.40 14.20
N LEU A 150 2.79 -15.01 13.55
CA LEU A 150 4.16 -14.47 13.46
C LEU A 150 4.19 -13.22 12.56
N ALA A 151 3.51 -13.27 11.40
CA ALA A 151 3.42 -12.11 10.50
C ALA A 151 2.82 -10.87 11.19
N ARG A 152 1.79 -11.06 12.02
CA ARG A 152 1.20 -9.97 12.82
C ARG A 152 2.14 -9.41 13.87
N ARG A 153 2.92 -10.25 14.58
CA ARG A 153 3.91 -9.77 15.57
C ARG A 153 5.04 -8.97 14.91
N ILE A 154 5.61 -9.50 13.81
CA ILE A 154 6.65 -8.78 13.06
C ILE A 154 6.12 -7.41 12.60
N ASN A 155 4.86 -7.32 12.14
CA ASN A 155 4.28 -6.02 11.79
C ASN A 155 4.11 -5.06 12.99
N GLN A 156 3.82 -5.57 14.19
CA GLN A 156 3.67 -4.75 15.39
C GLN A 156 5.03 -4.21 15.89
N GLU A 157 6.09 -4.99 15.73
CA GLU A 157 7.44 -4.68 16.23
C GLU A 157 8.30 -3.91 15.21
N HIS A 158 8.15 -4.24 13.92
CA HIS A 158 9.11 -3.92 12.85
C HIS A 158 8.41 -3.54 11.52
N GLN A 159 7.31 -2.78 11.57
CA GLN A 159 6.47 -2.46 10.40
C GLN A 159 7.23 -1.90 9.19
N LEU A 160 8.28 -1.11 9.40
CA LEU A 160 9.00 -0.35 8.37
C LEU A 160 10.47 -0.76 8.24
N ASP A 161 10.84 -1.91 8.80
CA ASP A 161 12.23 -2.34 8.89
C ASP A 161 12.61 -3.34 7.79
N GLU A 162 13.88 -3.30 7.41
CA GLU A 162 14.49 -4.30 6.55
C GLU A 162 14.73 -5.57 7.36
N LEU A 163 14.52 -6.74 6.74
CA LEU A 163 14.61 -8.04 7.40
C LEU A 163 15.91 -8.28 8.16
N GLY A 164 17.02 -7.69 7.70
CA GLY A 164 18.33 -7.80 8.35
C GLY A 164 18.40 -7.21 9.77
N VAL A 165 17.43 -6.38 10.18
CA VAL A 165 17.36 -5.79 11.54
C VAL A 165 16.16 -6.29 12.36
N ILE A 166 15.33 -7.18 11.82
CA ILE A 166 14.13 -7.69 12.51
C ILE A 166 14.53 -8.74 13.54
N THR A 167 14.14 -8.53 14.81
CA THR A 167 14.51 -9.41 15.94
C THR A 167 13.34 -10.20 16.54
N THR A 168 12.16 -10.21 15.90
CA THR A 168 10.96 -10.91 16.41
C THR A 168 11.16 -12.41 16.63
N ASP A 169 10.77 -12.88 17.82
CA ASP A 169 10.78 -14.30 18.19
C ASP A 169 9.94 -15.17 17.23
N GLY A 170 10.58 -16.20 16.68
CA GLY A 170 10.02 -17.14 15.70
C GLY A 170 10.42 -16.86 14.24
N LEU A 171 10.97 -15.69 13.91
CA LEU A 171 11.39 -15.38 12.53
C LEU A 171 12.56 -16.25 12.08
N LYS A 172 13.55 -16.49 12.96
CA LYS A 172 14.74 -17.28 12.65
C LYS A 172 14.40 -18.76 12.47
N GLU A 173 13.54 -19.29 13.33
CA GLU A 173 13.03 -20.67 13.28
C GLU A 173 12.25 -20.90 11.99
N TRP A 174 11.37 -19.95 11.63
CA TRP A 174 10.64 -19.98 10.36
C TRP A 174 11.59 -19.90 9.16
N GLN A 175 12.58 -18.99 9.17
CA GLN A 175 13.56 -18.84 8.10
C GLN A 175 14.33 -20.14 7.86
N LEU A 176 14.85 -20.78 8.91
CA LEU A 176 15.55 -22.06 8.82
C LEU A 176 14.66 -23.20 8.28
N ALA A 177 13.38 -23.22 8.64
CA ALA A 177 12.41 -24.20 8.15
C ALA A 177 11.94 -23.92 6.70
N SER A 178 11.96 -22.65 6.27
CA SER A 178 11.43 -22.19 4.97
C SER A 178 12.22 -22.66 3.75
N GLY A 179 13.50 -23.02 3.93
CA GLY A 179 14.44 -23.31 2.85
C GLY A 179 14.91 -22.07 2.05
N LEU A 180 14.62 -20.86 2.54
CA LEU A 180 15.10 -19.58 2.00
C LEU A 180 16.19 -19.01 2.91
N ARG A 181 17.25 -18.44 2.33
CA ARG A 181 18.34 -17.77 3.05
C ARG A 181 17.95 -16.34 3.43
N ILE A 182 18.69 -15.71 4.35
CA ILE A 182 18.35 -14.35 4.79
C ILE A 182 18.58 -13.30 3.70
N GLU A 183 19.60 -13.50 2.86
CA GLU A 183 19.93 -12.66 1.70
C GLU A 183 18.86 -12.79 0.61
N GLU A 184 18.29 -13.99 0.47
CA GLU A 184 17.17 -14.25 -0.43
C GLU A 184 15.89 -13.58 0.06
N LEU A 185 15.59 -13.68 1.36
CA LEU A 185 14.45 -12.99 1.97
C LEU A 185 14.61 -11.47 1.91
N ALA A 186 15.82 -10.94 2.10
CA ALA A 186 16.13 -9.52 1.90
C ALA A 186 15.90 -9.08 0.45
N LEU A 187 16.23 -9.92 -0.55
CA LEU A 187 15.92 -9.64 -1.95
C LEU A 187 14.41 -9.74 -2.26
N ILE A 188 13.68 -10.64 -1.60
CA ILE A 188 12.21 -10.78 -1.67
C ILE A 188 11.47 -9.58 -1.03
N GLN A 189 12.12 -8.77 -0.19
CA GLN A 189 11.50 -7.62 0.48
C GLN A 189 11.73 -6.33 -0.31
N PRO A 190 10.76 -5.82 -1.11
CA PRO A 190 10.90 -4.55 -1.79
C PRO A 190 10.66 -3.35 -0.87
N HIS A 191 11.16 -2.20 -1.30
CA HIS A 191 10.91 -0.88 -0.75
C HIS A 191 9.84 -0.18 -1.59
N TYR A 192 8.65 0.01 -1.02
CA TYR A 192 7.49 0.59 -1.71
C TYR A 192 7.60 2.12 -1.80
N GLN A 193 7.28 2.68 -2.97
CA GLN A 193 7.35 4.12 -3.21
C GLN A 193 6.32 4.90 -2.36
N PHE A 194 6.78 5.96 -1.67
CA PHE A 194 5.90 6.86 -0.94
C PHE A 194 4.98 7.66 -1.86
N ARG A 195 3.72 7.80 -1.44
CA ARG A 195 2.63 8.27 -2.28
C ARG A 195 2.45 9.79 -2.15
N PHE A 196 2.90 10.52 -3.18
CA PHE A 196 2.96 11.99 -3.23
C PHE A 196 1.80 12.69 -4.00
N SER A 197 0.77 11.96 -4.41
CA SER A 197 -0.38 12.56 -5.11
C SER A 197 -1.34 13.24 -4.13
N SER A 198 -1.79 14.45 -4.45
CA SER A 198 -2.86 15.13 -3.70
C SER A 198 -4.17 15.01 -4.49
N GLN A 199 -4.94 13.99 -4.17
CA GLN A 199 -6.34 13.91 -4.58
C GLN A 199 -7.22 14.46 -3.46
N THR A 200 -8.30 15.16 -3.81
CA THR A 200 -9.33 15.57 -2.86
C THR A 200 -10.69 15.05 -3.32
N ILE A 201 -11.52 14.59 -2.40
CA ILE A 201 -12.90 14.19 -2.68
C ILE A 201 -13.87 15.03 -1.86
N GLN A 202 -15.01 15.36 -2.45
CA GLN A 202 -16.13 15.97 -1.79
C GLN A 202 -17.39 15.18 -2.12
N TYR A 203 -18.18 14.88 -1.09
CA TYR A 203 -19.51 14.29 -1.22
C TYR A 203 -20.57 15.32 -0.77
N PRO A 204 -21.87 15.08 -0.99
CA PRO A 204 -22.93 15.78 -0.28
C PRO A 204 -22.79 15.61 1.24
N SER A 205 -23.24 16.61 2.01
CA SER A 205 -23.05 16.70 3.46
C SER A 205 -23.60 15.50 4.24
N GLU A 206 -24.68 14.91 3.73
CA GLU A 206 -25.42 13.78 4.31
C GLU A 206 -24.60 12.49 4.13
N ILE A 207 -23.98 12.33 2.95
CA ILE A 207 -23.08 11.22 2.61
C ILE A 207 -21.74 11.35 3.34
N GLU A 208 -21.16 12.56 3.46
CA GLU A 208 -19.95 12.75 4.27
C GLU A 208 -20.19 12.35 5.73
N SER A 209 -21.33 12.75 6.30
CA SER A 209 -21.69 12.44 7.69
C SER A 209 -21.88 10.94 7.87
N LEU A 210 -22.58 10.26 6.95
CA LEU A 210 -22.74 8.80 6.95
C LEU A 210 -21.39 8.07 6.89
N ILE A 211 -20.50 8.48 5.99
CA ILE A 211 -19.14 7.92 5.86
C ILE A 211 -18.35 8.11 7.16
N LEU A 212 -18.52 9.25 7.84
CA LEU A 212 -17.92 9.54 9.14
C LEU A 212 -18.60 8.83 10.33
N GLY A 213 -19.76 8.19 10.12
CA GLY A 213 -20.48 7.40 11.13
C GLY A 213 -21.75 8.01 11.70
N ASP A 214 -22.26 9.10 11.12
CA ASP A 214 -23.50 9.74 11.52
C ASP A 214 -24.51 9.76 10.36
N SER A 215 -25.50 8.86 10.43
CA SER A 215 -26.60 8.77 9.46
C SER A 215 -27.76 9.73 9.75
N SER A 216 -27.73 10.51 10.84
CA SER A 216 -28.86 11.32 11.30
C SER A 216 -29.31 12.36 10.27
N ALA A 217 -28.36 13.07 9.66
CA ALA A 217 -28.65 14.08 8.63
C ALA A 217 -29.29 13.46 7.37
N LEU A 218 -28.87 12.25 6.97
CA LEU A 218 -29.45 11.55 5.84
C LEU A 218 -30.88 11.05 6.15
N LEU A 219 -31.11 10.55 7.36
CA LEU A 219 -32.45 10.14 7.81
C LEU A 219 -33.41 11.34 7.86
N GLU A 220 -32.97 12.50 8.36
CA GLU A 220 -33.77 13.72 8.37
C GLU A 220 -34.11 14.20 6.95
N ALA A 221 -33.14 14.16 6.02
CA ALA A 221 -33.36 14.52 4.61
C ALA A 221 -34.33 13.55 3.89
N LEU A 222 -34.27 12.25 4.21
CA LEU A 222 -35.20 11.23 3.74
C LEU A 222 -36.62 11.46 4.28
N GLU A 223 -36.77 11.76 5.57
CA GLU A 223 -38.08 12.00 6.20
C GLU A 223 -38.76 13.28 5.70
N LYS A 224 -37.98 14.30 5.30
CA LYS A 224 -38.49 15.50 4.63
C LYS A 224 -38.74 15.33 3.13
N GLY A 225 -38.26 14.25 2.52
CA GLY A 225 -38.30 14.03 1.07
C GLY A 225 -37.31 14.91 0.28
N GLU A 226 -36.31 15.50 0.94
CA GLU A 226 -35.23 16.25 0.30
C GLU A 226 -34.28 15.31 -0.46
N VAL A 227 -34.12 14.08 0.04
CA VAL A 227 -33.46 12.94 -0.63
C VAL A 227 -34.48 11.82 -0.78
N GLN A 228 -34.48 11.12 -1.92
CA GLN A 228 -35.36 9.96 -2.15
C GLN A 228 -34.62 8.66 -1.80
N VAL A 229 -35.34 7.62 -1.40
CA VAL A 229 -34.73 6.34 -1.00
C VAL A 229 -33.90 5.69 -2.12
N GLU A 230 -34.32 5.90 -3.38
CA GLU A 230 -33.64 5.44 -4.60
C GLU A 230 -32.59 6.42 -5.16
N SER A 231 -32.37 7.58 -4.53
CA SER A 231 -31.35 8.54 -4.96
C SER A 231 -29.96 7.90 -4.98
N ARG A 232 -29.19 8.20 -6.02
CA ARG A 232 -27.83 7.70 -6.19
C ARG A 232 -26.80 8.81 -5.97
N CYS A 233 -25.70 8.48 -5.32
CA CYS A 233 -24.55 9.37 -5.18
C CYS A 233 -23.31 8.64 -5.71
N GLY A 234 -22.64 9.18 -6.73
CA GLY A 234 -21.49 8.49 -7.37
C GLY A 234 -21.83 7.09 -7.87
N GLY A 235 -23.01 6.92 -8.47
CA GLY A 235 -23.51 5.64 -9.00
C GLY A 235 -24.03 4.63 -7.95
N LYS A 236 -23.94 4.94 -6.65
CA LYS A 236 -24.31 4.04 -5.54
C LYS A 236 -25.64 4.46 -4.90
N THR A 237 -26.48 3.49 -4.53
CA THR A 237 -27.69 3.75 -3.72
C THR A 237 -27.31 3.99 -2.26
N LEU A 238 -28.24 4.54 -1.47
CA LEU A 238 -28.06 4.73 -0.03
C LEU A 238 -27.73 3.42 0.70
N LEU A 239 -28.25 2.29 0.22
CA LEU A 239 -28.01 0.97 0.79
C LEU A 239 -26.53 0.53 0.64
N HIS A 240 -25.87 0.88 -0.47
CA HIS A 240 -24.43 0.63 -0.66
C HIS A 240 -23.58 1.45 0.31
N PHE A 241 -23.90 2.74 0.52
CA PHE A 241 -23.20 3.57 1.51
C PHE A 241 -23.40 3.07 2.93
N ALA A 242 -24.64 2.74 3.32
CA ALA A 242 -24.95 2.21 4.64
C ALA A 242 -24.23 0.87 4.90
N ALA A 243 -24.13 0.02 3.88
CA ALA A 243 -23.39 -1.24 3.93
C ALA A 243 -21.86 -1.06 4.01
N ALA A 244 -21.29 -0.13 3.23
CA ALA A 244 -19.87 0.22 3.32
C ALA A 244 -19.51 0.84 4.69
N ALA A 245 -20.41 1.64 5.27
CA ALA A 245 -20.26 2.25 6.59
C ALA A 245 -20.53 1.27 7.76
N GLY A 246 -21.12 0.10 7.50
CA GLY A 246 -21.50 -0.86 8.55
C GLY A 246 -22.66 -0.37 9.43
N ASP A 247 -23.51 0.54 8.96
CA ASP A 247 -24.66 1.05 9.71
C ASP A 247 -25.88 0.15 9.52
N LEU A 248 -25.97 -0.90 10.34
CA LEU A 248 -27.10 -1.84 10.33
C LEU A 248 -28.46 -1.16 10.64
N LYS A 249 -28.48 -0.03 11.36
CA LYS A 249 -29.73 0.67 11.66
C LYS A 249 -30.24 1.37 10.41
N LEU A 250 -29.37 2.10 9.72
CA LEU A 250 -29.72 2.74 8.44
C LEU A 250 -30.07 1.70 7.37
N VAL A 251 -29.31 0.60 7.25
CA VAL A 251 -29.62 -0.50 6.32
C VAL A 251 -31.05 -1.01 6.49
N LYS A 252 -31.46 -1.32 7.73
CA LYS A 252 -32.83 -1.78 8.02
C LYS A 252 -33.85 -0.69 7.68
N ARG A 253 -33.58 0.56 8.07
CA ARG A 253 -34.49 1.68 7.84
C ARG A 253 -34.72 1.98 6.36
N LEU A 254 -33.68 1.89 5.52
CA LEU A 254 -33.80 2.04 4.08
C LEU A 254 -34.69 0.94 3.46
N VAL A 255 -34.52 -0.32 3.90
CA VAL A 255 -35.37 -1.44 3.43
C VAL A 255 -36.82 -1.28 3.89
N GLU A 256 -37.08 -0.81 5.12
CA GLU A 256 -38.43 -0.43 5.57
C GLU A 256 -39.06 0.69 4.71
N MET A 257 -38.23 1.61 4.20
CA MET A 257 -38.63 2.70 3.32
C MET A 257 -38.74 2.28 1.84
N GLY A 258 -38.55 0.99 1.53
CA GLY A 258 -38.75 0.42 0.20
C GLY A 258 -37.51 0.38 -0.71
N ALA A 259 -36.31 0.60 -0.16
CA ALA A 259 -35.06 0.50 -0.92
C ALA A 259 -34.91 -0.85 -1.63
N ASP A 260 -34.55 -0.86 -2.91
CA ASP A 260 -34.26 -2.11 -3.63
C ASP A 260 -33.02 -2.83 -3.07
N LEU A 261 -33.27 -3.95 -2.39
CA LEU A 261 -32.24 -4.84 -1.82
C LEU A 261 -31.34 -5.47 -2.88
N GLN A 262 -31.84 -5.66 -4.11
CA GLN A 262 -31.11 -6.28 -5.22
C GLN A 262 -30.40 -5.24 -6.11
N ALA A 263 -30.48 -3.95 -5.76
CA ALA A 263 -29.84 -2.89 -6.52
C ALA A 263 -28.31 -3.08 -6.59
N VAL A 264 -27.78 -3.01 -7.80
CA VAL A 264 -26.33 -2.95 -8.06
C VAL A 264 -25.87 -1.51 -8.27
N SER A 265 -24.66 -1.20 -7.84
CA SER A 265 -24.02 0.09 -8.11
C SER A 265 -23.68 0.23 -9.59
N THR A 266 -23.59 1.48 -10.04
CA THR A 266 -22.93 1.84 -11.29
C THR A 266 -21.64 2.59 -10.98
N LEU A 267 -20.79 2.81 -11.98
CA LEU A 267 -19.76 3.84 -11.87
C LEU A 267 -20.39 5.23 -11.66
N GLY A 268 -19.70 6.06 -10.89
CA GLY A 268 -19.97 7.49 -10.73
C GLY A 268 -19.34 8.33 -11.84
N CYS A 269 -18.20 7.91 -12.41
CA CYS A 269 -17.58 8.50 -13.60
C CYS A 269 -16.70 7.46 -14.32
N ASP A 270 -16.36 7.72 -15.58
CA ASP A 270 -15.53 6.86 -16.42
C ASP A 270 -14.03 7.23 -16.38
N GLU A 271 -13.19 6.44 -17.07
CA GLU A 271 -11.74 6.67 -17.11
C GLU A 271 -11.34 8.00 -17.80
N ASP A 272 -12.16 8.48 -18.74
CA ASP A 272 -11.92 9.72 -19.49
C ASP A 272 -12.17 10.95 -18.61
N GLU A 273 -13.25 10.96 -17.82
CA GLU A 273 -13.50 11.97 -16.79
C GLU A 273 -12.40 11.96 -15.73
N ILE A 274 -12.00 10.78 -15.23
CA ILE A 274 -10.90 10.65 -14.26
C ILE A 274 -9.59 11.24 -14.80
N ALA A 275 -9.31 11.07 -16.10
CA ALA A 275 -8.10 11.60 -16.73
C ALA A 275 -8.02 13.14 -16.72
N GLN A 276 -9.16 13.85 -16.72
CA GLN A 276 -9.20 15.33 -16.65
C GLN A 276 -8.58 15.89 -15.37
N GLY A 277 -8.51 15.10 -14.30
CA GLY A 277 -7.89 15.48 -13.03
C GLY A 277 -6.36 15.53 -13.05
N GLY A 278 -5.71 14.79 -13.95
CA GLY A 278 -4.25 14.69 -13.99
C GLY A 278 -3.60 14.22 -12.66
N LYS A 279 -2.41 14.73 -12.34
CA LYS A 279 -1.61 14.32 -11.16
C LYS A 279 -2.20 14.76 -9.81
N HIS A 280 -2.97 15.84 -9.83
CA HIS A 280 -3.55 16.49 -8.65
C HIS A 280 -5.01 16.79 -8.99
N SER A 281 -5.94 16.03 -8.42
CA SER A 281 -7.32 15.96 -8.91
C SER A 281 -8.33 16.19 -7.80
N ARG A 282 -9.37 16.97 -8.08
CA ARG A 282 -10.56 17.14 -7.24
C ARG A 282 -11.72 16.35 -7.83
N PHE A 283 -12.26 15.45 -7.02
CA PHE A 283 -13.46 14.67 -7.28
C PHE A 283 -14.62 15.29 -6.52
N GLU A 284 -15.71 15.57 -7.22
CA GLU A 284 -16.95 16.08 -6.67
C GLU A 284 -18.04 15.06 -6.98
N VAL A 285 -18.33 14.21 -5.99
CA VAL A 285 -19.38 13.20 -6.06
C VAL A 285 -20.72 13.91 -5.86
N ARG A 286 -21.70 13.59 -6.71
CA ARG A 286 -22.97 14.31 -6.79
C ARG A 286 -24.16 13.37 -6.68
N TRP A 287 -25.28 13.90 -6.18
CA TRP A 287 -26.59 13.27 -6.28
C TRP A 287 -27.03 13.20 -7.75
N ASP A 288 -27.54 12.03 -8.15
CA ASP A 288 -28.23 11.72 -9.40
C ASP A 288 -27.52 12.23 -10.68
N GLY A 289 -26.19 12.24 -10.66
CA GLY A 289 -25.35 12.69 -11.76
C GLY A 289 -23.90 12.21 -11.64
N SER A 290 -23.15 12.33 -12.74
CA SER A 290 -21.75 11.90 -12.80
C SER A 290 -20.87 12.63 -11.77
N THR A 291 -19.93 11.93 -11.16
CA THR A 291 -18.84 12.53 -10.37
C THR A 291 -18.03 13.44 -11.29
N ARG A 292 -17.88 14.72 -10.91
CA ARG A 292 -17.09 15.69 -11.67
C ARG A 292 -15.63 15.64 -11.23
N VAL A 293 -14.71 15.57 -12.18
CA VAL A 293 -13.27 15.52 -11.92
C VAL A 293 -12.56 16.73 -12.53
N THR A 294 -11.76 17.42 -11.73
CA THR A 294 -11.07 18.66 -12.14
C THR A 294 -9.61 18.67 -11.68
N SER A 295 -8.75 19.34 -12.43
CA SER A 295 -7.36 19.58 -12.00
C SER A 295 -7.31 20.46 -10.74
N ALA A 296 -6.39 20.17 -9.84
CA ALA A 296 -6.22 20.81 -8.55
C ALA A 296 -4.76 21.20 -8.26
N ASN A 297 -4.56 22.05 -7.25
CA ASN A 297 -3.22 22.40 -6.77
C ASN A 297 -2.68 21.34 -5.79
N HIS A 298 -1.35 21.21 -5.73
CA HIS A 298 -0.61 20.24 -4.91
C HIS A 298 -0.93 20.27 -3.40
N TYR A 299 -1.52 21.36 -2.88
CA TYR A 299 -1.65 21.63 -1.45
C TYR A 299 -3.05 21.38 -0.87
N LEU A 300 -3.98 20.76 -1.60
CA LEU A 300 -5.34 20.52 -1.09
C LEU A 300 -5.37 19.44 0.01
N SER A 301 -6.25 19.63 1.00
CA SER A 301 -6.68 18.56 1.91
C SER A 301 -7.45 17.49 1.13
N LYS A 302 -7.44 16.25 1.61
CA LYS A 302 -7.90 15.09 0.82
C LYS A 302 -9.42 14.91 0.77
N GLY A 303 -10.18 15.84 1.36
CA GLY A 303 -11.60 15.69 1.62
C GLY A 303 -11.86 15.30 3.07
N ARG A 304 -12.99 15.78 3.62
CA ARG A 304 -13.34 15.66 5.04
C ARG A 304 -13.40 14.21 5.53
N VAL A 305 -13.88 13.30 4.68
CA VAL A 305 -13.97 11.86 5.03
C VAL A 305 -12.62 11.24 5.38
N TYR A 306 -11.52 11.74 4.77
CA TYR A 306 -10.16 11.22 4.99
C TYR A 306 -9.46 11.83 6.22
N GLU A 307 -10.14 12.69 6.98
CA GLU A 307 -9.64 13.25 8.25
C GLU A 307 -9.81 12.27 9.43
N SER A 308 -10.56 11.18 9.25
CA SER A 308 -10.73 10.11 10.25
C SER A 308 -10.32 8.73 9.72
N VAL A 309 -9.97 7.80 10.61
CA VAL A 309 -9.65 6.41 10.28
C VAL A 309 -10.87 5.70 9.68
N ARG A 310 -12.04 5.86 10.31
CA ARG A 310 -13.32 5.31 9.87
C ARG A 310 -13.69 5.81 8.47
N GLY A 311 -13.74 7.12 8.28
CA GLY A 311 -14.12 7.71 6.99
C GLY A 311 -13.12 7.39 5.87
N SER A 312 -11.81 7.30 6.19
CA SER A 312 -10.80 6.82 5.23
C SER A 312 -11.08 5.40 4.78
N PHE A 313 -11.33 4.48 5.72
CA PHE A 313 -11.63 3.07 5.43
C PHE A 313 -12.90 2.91 4.58
N VAL A 314 -13.98 3.62 4.94
CA VAL A 314 -15.24 3.57 4.18
C VAL A 314 -15.07 4.17 2.79
N ALA A 315 -14.36 5.29 2.64
CA ALA A 315 -14.08 5.88 1.33
C ALA A 315 -13.20 4.98 0.43
N ASP A 316 -12.23 4.26 1.01
CA ASP A 316 -11.43 3.26 0.28
C ASP A 316 -12.25 2.00 -0.09
N VAL A 317 -13.28 1.63 0.68
CA VAL A 317 -14.27 0.61 0.27
C VAL A 317 -15.13 1.10 -0.89
N LEU A 318 -15.55 2.37 -0.88
CA LEU A 318 -16.42 2.96 -1.91
C LEU A 318 -15.71 3.18 -3.25
N GLN A 319 -14.39 3.37 -3.24
CA GLN A 319 -13.52 3.49 -4.42
C GLN A 319 -13.84 4.67 -5.36
N ASP A 320 -14.49 5.74 -4.89
CA ASP A 320 -14.93 6.86 -5.74
C ASP A 320 -13.79 7.61 -6.48
N PHE A 321 -12.55 7.52 -6.00
CA PHE A 321 -11.36 7.97 -6.75
C PHE A 321 -11.05 7.18 -8.04
N TYR A 322 -11.74 6.06 -8.26
CA TYR A 322 -11.70 5.23 -9.47
C TYR A 322 -13.05 5.23 -10.21
N GLY A 323 -13.97 6.14 -9.88
CA GLY A 323 -15.36 6.08 -10.34
C GLY A 323 -16.22 5.09 -9.54
N GLY A 324 -15.69 4.45 -8.50
CA GLY A 324 -16.42 3.48 -7.68
C GLY A 324 -16.24 2.03 -8.14
N MET A 325 -17.16 1.16 -7.74
CA MET A 325 -17.25 -0.21 -8.23
C MET A 325 -18.54 -0.39 -9.02
N ASP A 326 -18.45 -0.98 -10.20
CA ASP A 326 -19.60 -1.29 -11.06
C ASP A 326 -20.21 -2.65 -10.72
N GLY A 327 -21.54 -2.78 -10.85
CA GLY A 327 -22.25 -4.04 -10.70
C GLY A 327 -22.26 -4.63 -9.29
N LYS A 328 -21.94 -3.85 -8.24
CA LYS A 328 -21.82 -4.36 -6.85
C LYS A 328 -23.09 -4.19 -6.04
N ASN A 329 -23.53 -5.26 -5.38
CA ASN A 329 -24.69 -5.21 -4.48
C ASN A 329 -24.30 -4.76 -3.05
N ALA A 330 -25.29 -4.54 -2.18
CA ALA A 330 -25.03 -4.08 -0.80
C ALA A 330 -24.24 -5.09 0.04
N LEU A 331 -24.40 -6.40 -0.18
CA LEU A 331 -23.62 -7.41 0.53
C LEU A 331 -22.14 -7.33 0.14
N GLU A 332 -21.85 -7.15 -1.15
CA GLU A 332 -20.48 -6.95 -1.62
C GLU A 332 -19.85 -5.67 -1.05
N TYR A 333 -20.59 -4.56 -0.95
CA TYR A 333 -20.11 -3.37 -0.22
C TYR A 333 -19.93 -3.60 1.29
N ALA A 334 -20.68 -4.51 1.91
CA ALA A 334 -20.48 -4.90 3.30
C ALA A 334 -19.24 -5.79 3.50
N THR A 335 -18.86 -6.61 2.51
CA THR A 335 -17.74 -7.54 2.61
C THR A 335 -16.45 -7.12 1.89
N ALA A 336 -16.50 -6.11 1.01
CA ALA A 336 -15.35 -5.69 0.22
C ALA A 336 -14.16 -5.26 1.09
N ASP A 337 -12.96 -5.64 0.69
CA ASP A 337 -11.76 -5.04 1.25
C ASP A 337 -11.63 -3.59 0.76
N PRO A 338 -11.22 -2.65 1.63
CA PRO A 338 -10.89 -1.28 1.22
C PRO A 338 -9.79 -1.31 0.17
N ARG A 339 -10.04 -0.74 -1.02
CA ARG A 339 -9.00 -0.58 -2.03
C ARG A 339 -8.39 0.81 -1.90
N PRO A 340 -7.18 0.94 -1.35
CA PRO A 340 -6.49 2.22 -1.34
C PRO A 340 -6.36 2.80 -2.75
N SER A 341 -6.71 4.08 -2.93
CA SER A 341 -6.74 4.80 -4.22
C SER A 341 -5.49 4.58 -5.10
N LYS A 342 -5.58 4.76 -6.43
CA LYS A 342 -4.40 4.70 -7.34
C LYS A 342 -3.29 5.67 -6.92
N HIS A 343 -3.67 6.70 -6.17
CA HIS A 343 -2.91 7.90 -5.84
C HIS A 343 -3.01 8.31 -4.35
N GLY A 344 -3.58 7.46 -3.50
CA GLY A 344 -3.30 7.35 -2.07
C GLY A 344 -4.02 8.27 -1.08
N VAL A 345 -4.55 7.67 -0.02
CA VAL A 345 -4.83 8.20 1.34
C VAL A 345 -4.56 7.01 2.30
N SER A 346 -4.35 7.10 3.63
CA SER A 346 -4.50 8.17 4.62
C SER A 346 -3.23 8.51 5.39
N LYS A 347 -3.15 9.72 5.95
CA LYS A 347 -2.06 10.19 6.82
C LYS A 347 -2.25 9.83 8.30
N HIS A 348 -3.33 9.12 8.67
CA HIS A 348 -3.67 8.82 10.06
C HIS A 348 -3.50 7.36 10.49
N ALA A 349 -2.41 6.71 10.03
CA ALA A 349 -1.75 5.70 10.87
C ALA A 349 -0.93 6.37 12.03
N TYR A 350 -0.65 7.67 11.93
CA TYR A 350 0.07 8.48 12.91
C TYR A 350 -0.78 8.90 14.13
N TYR A 351 -1.45 7.96 14.79
CA TYR A 351 -1.82 8.11 16.22
C TYR A 351 -1.70 6.81 17.03
N GLY A 352 -0.72 5.98 16.69
CA GLY A 352 -0.01 5.17 17.69
C GLY A 352 0.89 6.03 18.60
N LYS A 353 0.41 7.19 19.07
CA LYS A 353 1.14 7.93 20.11
C LYS A 353 1.03 7.13 21.40
N ARG A 354 2.12 6.45 21.76
CA ARG A 354 2.53 6.44 23.17
C ARG A 354 2.51 7.89 23.65
N LEU A 355 1.52 8.26 24.44
CA LEU A 355 1.68 9.37 25.35
C LEU A 355 2.88 9.05 26.23
N PRO A 356 3.87 9.95 26.38
CA PRO A 356 4.83 9.80 27.45
C PRO A 356 4.03 9.95 28.76
N PHE A 357 3.81 8.80 29.43
CA PHE A 357 2.88 8.60 30.54
C PHE A 357 1.38 8.64 30.15
N GLY A 358 0.71 7.50 30.28
CA GLY A 358 -0.74 7.33 30.10
C GLY A 358 -1.13 5.85 30.11
N ASN A 359 -2.19 5.50 30.84
CA ASN A 359 -2.66 4.11 30.98
C ASN A 359 -3.24 3.58 29.66
N SER A 360 -3.16 2.26 29.46
CA SER A 360 -3.85 1.56 28.37
C SER A 360 -5.31 1.31 28.74
N ASP A 361 -6.13 2.36 28.75
CA ASP A 361 -7.58 2.22 28.88
C ASP A 361 -8.23 1.86 27.53
N LYS A 362 -9.36 1.15 27.63
CA LYS A 362 -9.99 0.39 26.53
C LYS A 362 -10.82 1.29 25.59
N GLU A 363 -10.19 2.21 24.87
CA GLU A 363 -10.85 2.83 23.71
C GLU A 363 -10.91 1.82 22.56
N SER A 364 -12.12 1.59 22.04
CA SER A 364 -12.33 0.77 20.85
C SER A 364 -11.69 1.45 19.64
N ASN A 365 -10.92 0.67 18.89
CA ASN A 365 -10.35 1.16 17.63
C ASN A 365 -11.51 1.45 16.64
N PRO A 366 -11.65 2.68 16.10
CA PRO A 366 -12.71 3.00 15.15
C PRO A 366 -12.73 2.11 13.90
N LEU A 367 -11.58 1.49 13.58
CA LEU A 367 -11.46 0.51 12.50
C LEU A 367 -12.11 -0.84 12.85
N ASP A 368 -12.09 -1.24 14.12
CA ASP A 368 -12.72 -2.49 14.56
C ASP A 368 -14.24 -2.32 14.66
N GLU A 369 -14.72 -1.14 15.07
CA GLU A 369 -16.15 -0.80 15.05
C GLU A 369 -16.75 -0.86 13.65
N VAL A 370 -16.11 -0.24 12.65
CA VAL A 370 -16.61 -0.31 11.27
C VAL A 370 -16.52 -1.73 10.69
N LYS A 371 -15.46 -2.49 10.99
CA LYS A 371 -15.35 -3.90 10.56
C LYS A 371 -16.44 -4.78 11.17
N ASN A 372 -16.72 -4.62 12.46
CA ASN A 372 -17.76 -5.37 13.16
C ASN A 372 -19.16 -5.01 12.63
N GLY A 373 -19.49 -3.71 12.51
CA GLY A 373 -20.77 -3.27 11.95
C GLY A 373 -20.99 -3.75 10.51
N ARG A 374 -19.94 -3.72 9.68
CA ARG A 374 -19.97 -4.30 8.32
C ARG A 374 -20.21 -5.81 8.32
N ALA A 375 -19.59 -6.55 9.24
CA ALA A 375 -19.83 -7.98 9.39
C ALA A 375 -21.29 -8.28 9.83
N GLU A 376 -21.86 -7.46 10.72
CA GLU A 376 -23.28 -7.56 11.10
C GLU A 376 -24.23 -7.25 9.94
N VAL A 377 -23.95 -6.20 9.16
CA VAL A 377 -24.69 -5.90 7.92
C VAL A 377 -24.59 -7.06 6.92
N ALA A 378 -23.39 -7.56 6.65
CA ALA A 378 -23.18 -8.68 5.73
C ALA A 378 -23.89 -9.97 6.21
N LYS A 379 -24.02 -10.18 7.52
CA LYS A 379 -24.81 -11.28 8.07
C LYS A 379 -26.31 -11.05 7.80
N TRP A 380 -26.83 -9.87 8.15
CA TRP A 380 -28.25 -9.55 8.01
C TRP A 380 -28.72 -9.54 6.56
N LEU A 381 -27.93 -9.01 5.62
CA LEU A 381 -28.26 -9.02 4.19
C LEU A 381 -28.41 -10.45 3.63
N ARG A 382 -27.56 -11.39 4.07
CA ARG A 382 -27.71 -12.82 3.74
C ARG A 382 -28.97 -13.44 4.35
N GLU A 383 -29.32 -13.05 5.57
CA GLU A 383 -30.59 -13.44 6.20
C GLU A 383 -31.83 -12.91 5.43
N GLN A 384 -31.69 -11.81 4.67
CA GLN A 384 -32.72 -11.30 3.75
C GLN A 384 -32.68 -11.94 2.34
N GLY A 385 -31.78 -12.91 2.09
CA GLY A 385 -31.68 -13.61 0.81
C GLY A 385 -30.84 -12.90 -0.27
N LEU A 386 -30.09 -11.85 0.08
CA LEU A 386 -29.06 -11.30 -0.81
C LEU A 386 -27.81 -12.20 -0.73
N ASN A 387 -27.33 -12.68 -1.89
CA ASN A 387 -26.20 -13.61 -2.01
C ASN A 387 -24.98 -12.96 -2.67
#